data_AF-A0A953E0Q4-F1
#
_entry.id   AF-A0A953E0Q4-F1
#
_cell.length_a   1.000
_cell.length_b   1.000
_cell.length_c   1.000
_cell.angle_alpha   90.00
_cell.angle_beta   90.00
_cell.angle_gamma   90.00
#
_symmetry.space_group_name_H-M   'P 1'
#
loop_
_entity.id
_entity.type
_entity.pdbx_description
1 polymer ?
#
loop_
_entity_poly.entity_id
_entity_poly.type
_entity_poly.pdbx_seq_one_letter_code
_entity_poly.pdbx_strand_id
1 'polypeptide(L)'
;MAGIGKAVERSAIDKRPVAGPVQVGVTGLDGDEQADRVNHGGLRKAVYAYAEEDLQHFSELLDRPLRPGQFGENVTTRGVAVSSAIVGEVWRVGTTVLEVCGPRIPCRTFQVWMDEPQWVRRFTAEARPGAYLRVMNPGVIEAGDQVQIEHRPDHGLTVADVFRAFTTDRSQLAVLARHPGIPQRLRDDARRRLARS
;
A
#
# COMPACT_ATOMS: atom_id res chain seq x y z
N MET A 1 7.07 -19.26 35.78
CA MET A 1 7.69 -17.95 36.07
C MET A 1 8.09 -17.32 34.75
N ALA A 2 7.50 -16.15 34.50
CA ALA A 2 7.73 -15.08 33.52
C ALA A 2 8.85 -15.18 32.47
N GLY A 3 8.54 -14.74 31.24
CA GLY A 3 9.53 -14.55 30.18
C GLY A 3 9.10 -13.82 28.90
N ILE A 4 8.16 -12.87 28.98
CA ILE A 4 8.04 -11.68 28.11
C ILE A 4 7.69 -11.95 26.62
N GLY A 5 6.38 -12.00 26.35
CA GLY A 5 5.87 -11.59 25.05
C GLY A 5 6.32 -10.15 24.78
N LYS A 6 7.13 -9.95 23.73
CA LYS A 6 7.42 -8.61 23.24
C LYS A 6 6.08 -7.99 22.87
N ALA A 7 5.66 -6.98 23.65
CA ALA A 7 4.50 -6.16 23.32
C ALA A 7 4.61 -5.74 21.85
N VAL A 8 3.58 -6.00 21.07
CA VAL A 8 3.43 -5.37 19.77
C VAL A 8 3.38 -3.88 20.07
N GLU A 9 4.38 -3.12 19.58
CA GLU A 9 4.36 -1.66 19.64
C GLU A 9 2.99 -1.18 19.15
N ARG A 10 2.41 -0.16 19.82
CA ARG A 10 1.12 0.43 19.40
C ARG A 10 1.13 0.61 17.88
N SER A 11 0.30 -0.16 17.19
CA SER A 11 0.23 -0.13 15.74
C SER A 11 -1.10 0.47 15.32
N ALA A 12 -1.05 1.43 14.41
CA ALA A 12 -2.24 2.00 13.80
C ALA A 12 -2.82 1.12 12.67
N ILE A 13 -2.53 -0.18 12.66
CA ILE A 13 -3.04 -1.08 11.62
C ILE A 13 -4.56 -1.32 11.71
N ASP A 14 -5.16 -1.13 12.89
CA ASP A 14 -6.62 -1.19 13.05
C ASP A 14 -7.26 0.11 12.56
N LYS A 15 -7.58 0.17 11.26
CA LYS A 15 -8.34 1.27 10.67
C LYS A 15 -9.84 0.96 10.70
N ARG A 16 -10.63 2.00 10.93
CA ARG A 16 -12.11 1.94 10.89
C ARG A 16 -12.64 2.96 9.89
N PRO A 17 -13.74 2.63 9.17
CA PRO A 17 -14.44 3.61 8.35
C PRO A 17 -14.83 4.84 9.16
N VAL A 18 -14.69 6.01 8.56
CA VAL A 18 -15.13 7.30 9.13
C VAL A 18 -16.23 7.88 8.24
N ALA A 19 -17.19 8.56 8.87
CA ALA A 19 -18.25 9.27 8.15
C ALA A 19 -17.84 10.72 7.92
N GLY A 20 -18.23 11.27 6.77
CA GLY A 20 -17.97 12.65 6.41
C GLY A 20 -16.59 12.91 5.83
N PRO A 21 -16.29 14.20 5.53
CA PRO A 21 -15.05 14.61 4.89
C PRO A 21 -13.83 14.46 5.80
N VAL A 22 -12.71 14.03 5.21
CA VAL A 22 -11.41 13.86 5.86
C VAL A 22 -10.36 14.73 5.18
N GLN A 23 -9.63 15.52 5.96
CA GLN A 23 -8.50 16.30 5.46
C GLN A 23 -7.32 15.39 5.14
N VAL A 24 -6.69 15.62 4.00
CA VAL A 24 -5.51 14.92 3.52
C VAL A 24 -4.36 15.91 3.45
N GLY A 25 -3.45 15.84 4.42
CA GLY A 25 -2.22 16.59 4.45
C GLY A 25 -1.07 15.88 3.74
N VAL A 26 0.04 16.59 3.52
CA VAL A 26 1.24 16.04 2.85
C VAL A 26 1.83 14.81 3.54
N THR A 27 1.59 14.66 4.84
CA THR A 27 2.10 13.55 5.66
C THR A 27 1.08 12.43 5.89
N GLY A 28 -0.20 12.62 5.53
CA GLY A 28 -1.25 11.63 5.79
C GLY A 28 -2.63 12.26 6.02
N LEU A 29 -3.59 11.42 6.41
CA LEU A 29 -4.96 11.83 6.70
C LEU A 29 -5.09 12.33 8.14
N ASP A 30 -5.93 13.34 8.36
CA ASP A 30 -6.27 13.79 9.70
C ASP A 30 -6.95 12.66 10.50
N GLY A 31 -6.56 12.50 11.76
CA GLY A 31 -7.01 11.41 12.62
C GLY A 31 -6.27 10.09 12.41
N ASP A 32 -5.31 10.01 11.47
CA ASP A 32 -4.46 8.84 11.30
C ASP A 32 -3.16 8.93 12.13
N GLU A 33 -2.93 7.96 13.01
CA GLU A 33 -1.68 7.84 13.76
C GLU A 33 -0.62 7.08 12.94
N GLN A 34 0.49 7.71 12.57
CA GLN A 34 1.64 6.99 12.02
C GLN A 34 2.57 6.57 13.16
N ALA A 35 2.40 5.34 13.66
CA ALA A 35 3.18 4.80 14.78
C ALA A 35 4.71 4.75 14.51
N ASP A 36 5.13 4.59 13.26
CA ASP A 36 6.54 4.64 12.85
C ASP A 36 6.71 5.44 11.55
N ARG A 37 7.15 6.69 11.69
CA ARG A 37 7.37 7.61 10.55
C ARG A 37 8.61 7.27 9.71
N VAL A 38 9.52 6.42 10.21
CA VAL A 38 10.78 6.06 9.53
C VAL A 38 10.59 4.84 8.63
N ASN A 39 9.92 3.79 9.11
CA ASN A 39 9.72 2.56 8.33
C ASN A 39 8.32 2.46 7.70
N HIS A 40 7.29 3.03 8.36
CA HIS A 40 5.87 2.86 8.02
C HIS A 40 5.14 4.15 7.62
N GLY A 41 5.85 5.28 7.54
CA GLY A 41 5.31 6.58 7.15
C GLY A 41 6.24 7.40 6.26
N GLY A 42 5.92 8.69 6.11
CA GLY A 42 6.64 9.66 5.29
C GLY A 42 5.87 10.12 4.06
N LEU A 43 6.31 11.22 3.42
CA LEU A 43 5.61 11.91 2.32
C LEU A 43 5.16 11.01 1.15
N ARG A 44 5.80 9.84 0.99
CA ARG A 44 5.53 8.87 -0.10
C ARG A 44 4.72 7.64 0.32
N LYS A 45 4.32 7.56 1.58
CA LYS A 45 3.45 6.53 2.17
C LYS A 45 2.33 7.21 2.97
N ALA A 46 1.90 8.38 2.52
CA ALA A 46 0.92 9.21 3.22
C ALA A 46 -0.46 8.55 3.21
N VAL A 47 -0.80 7.85 2.13
CA VAL A 47 -2.06 7.12 1.99
C VAL A 47 -1.77 5.70 1.57
N TYR A 48 -2.35 4.71 2.24
CA TYR A 48 -2.40 3.33 1.75
C TYR A 48 -3.78 3.07 1.15
N ALA A 49 -3.81 2.73 -0.14
CA ALA A 49 -5.03 2.40 -0.87
C ALA A 49 -5.12 0.89 -1.13
N TYR A 50 -6.35 0.36 -1.08
CA TYR A 50 -6.62 -1.05 -1.32
C TYR A 50 -7.96 -1.24 -2.04
N ALA A 51 -8.03 -2.19 -2.98
CA ALA A 51 -9.25 -2.45 -3.72
C ALA A 51 -10.21 -3.34 -2.91
N GLU A 52 -11.50 -3.02 -2.89
CA GLU A 52 -12.54 -3.85 -2.28
C GLU A 52 -12.60 -5.23 -2.95
N GLU A 53 -12.36 -5.29 -4.27
CA GLU A 53 -12.30 -6.53 -5.03
C GLU A 53 -11.13 -7.42 -4.58
N ASP A 54 -9.99 -6.83 -4.24
CA ASP A 54 -8.85 -7.58 -3.67
C ASP A 54 -9.18 -8.05 -2.24
N LEU A 55 -9.87 -7.23 -1.41
CA LEU A 55 -10.33 -7.67 -0.08
C LEU A 55 -11.30 -8.85 -0.20
N GLN A 56 -12.23 -8.79 -1.14
CA GLN A 56 -13.18 -9.87 -1.39
C GLN A 56 -12.47 -11.17 -1.77
N HIS A 57 -11.49 -11.10 -2.67
CA HIS A 57 -10.65 -12.27 -3.02
C HIS A 57 -10.00 -12.89 -1.77
N PHE A 58 -9.45 -12.07 -0.86
CA PHE A 58 -8.90 -12.57 0.39
C PHE A 58 -9.95 -13.06 1.38
N SER A 59 -11.15 -12.49 1.39
CA SER A 59 -12.26 -12.99 2.20
C SER A 59 -12.65 -14.41 1.80
N GLU A 60 -12.76 -14.66 0.49
CA GLU A 60 -13.04 -15.98 -0.06
C GLU A 60 -11.90 -16.96 0.24
N LEU A 61 -10.64 -16.54 0.06
CA LEU A 61 -9.46 -17.37 0.35
C LEU A 61 -9.35 -17.76 1.84
N LEU A 62 -9.81 -16.90 2.73
CA LEU A 62 -9.77 -17.11 4.18
C LEU A 62 -11.07 -17.71 4.75
N ASP A 63 -12.11 -17.85 3.92
CA ASP A 63 -13.46 -18.23 4.34
C ASP A 63 -13.98 -17.36 5.51
N ARG A 64 -13.71 -16.04 5.46
CA ARG A 64 -14.20 -15.08 6.45
C ARG A 64 -14.31 -13.67 5.88
N PRO A 65 -15.25 -12.84 6.37
CA PRO A 65 -15.38 -11.47 5.91
C PRO A 65 -14.16 -10.62 6.30
N LEU A 66 -13.68 -9.80 5.37
CA LEU A 66 -12.68 -8.76 5.60
C LEU A 66 -13.35 -7.41 5.34
N ARG A 67 -13.28 -6.51 6.33
CA ARG A 67 -13.86 -5.17 6.23
C ARG A 67 -12.90 -4.17 5.56
N PRO A 68 -13.41 -3.04 5.04
CA PRO A 68 -12.58 -1.86 4.78
C PRO A 68 -11.75 -1.46 6.01
N GLY A 69 -10.47 -1.16 5.79
CA GLY A 69 -9.46 -0.88 6.81
C GLY A 69 -8.78 -2.12 7.40
N GLN A 70 -9.25 -3.34 7.09
CA GLN A 70 -8.74 -4.58 7.69
C GLN A 70 -7.26 -4.82 7.39
N PHE A 71 -6.75 -4.34 6.25
CA PHE A 71 -5.33 -4.49 5.90
C PHE A 71 -4.47 -3.31 6.35
N GLY A 72 -5.07 -2.35 7.06
CA GLY A 72 -4.48 -1.10 7.51
C GLY A 72 -4.55 0.03 6.49
N GLU A 73 -5.35 -0.12 5.44
CA GLU A 73 -5.53 0.89 4.41
C GLU A 73 -6.31 2.10 4.91
N ASN A 74 -5.95 3.27 4.37
CA ASN A 74 -6.65 4.53 4.61
C ASN A 74 -7.86 4.67 3.68
N VAL A 75 -7.72 4.19 2.44
CA VAL A 75 -8.72 4.34 1.39
C VAL A 75 -9.00 2.98 0.80
N THR A 76 -10.22 2.48 0.99
CA THR A 76 -10.73 1.33 0.24
C THR A 76 -11.45 1.83 -1.00
N THR A 77 -11.02 1.38 -2.19
CA THR A 77 -11.58 1.80 -3.48
C THR A 77 -12.49 0.72 -4.06
N ARG A 78 -13.42 1.11 -4.92
CA ARG A 78 -14.22 0.20 -5.76
C ARG A 78 -14.07 0.56 -7.23
N GLY A 79 -13.97 -0.45 -8.10
CA GLY A 79 -13.81 -0.29 -9.55
C GLY A 79 -12.42 0.16 -9.99
N VAL A 80 -11.46 0.22 -9.06
CA VAL A 80 -10.07 0.63 -9.31
C VAL A 80 -9.16 -0.55 -9.04
N ALA A 81 -8.43 -1.00 -10.07
CA ALA A 81 -7.49 -2.09 -9.95
C ALA A 81 -6.18 -1.63 -9.26
N VAL A 82 -6.24 -1.37 -7.95
CA VAL A 82 -5.14 -0.75 -7.18
C VAL A 82 -3.83 -1.52 -7.29
N SER A 83 -3.86 -2.85 -7.15
CA SER A 83 -2.68 -3.71 -7.28
C SER A 83 -2.10 -3.72 -8.70
N SER A 84 -2.91 -3.43 -9.72
CA SER A 84 -2.52 -3.36 -11.14
C SER A 84 -2.28 -1.93 -11.63
N ALA A 85 -2.38 -0.92 -10.76
CA ALA A 85 -2.10 0.47 -11.11
C ALA A 85 -0.65 0.61 -11.60
N ILE A 86 -0.43 1.45 -12.61
CA ILE A 86 0.93 1.76 -13.05
C ILE A 86 1.60 2.67 -12.00
N VAL A 87 2.81 2.32 -11.60
CA VAL A 87 3.56 3.14 -10.65
C VAL A 87 3.81 4.52 -11.28
N GLY A 88 3.50 5.59 -10.54
CA GLY A 88 3.55 6.97 -11.05
C GLY A 88 2.22 7.45 -11.65
N GLU A 89 1.16 6.64 -11.66
CA GLU A 89 -0.19 7.15 -11.92
C GLU A 89 -0.55 8.30 -10.97
N VAL A 90 -1.25 9.30 -11.51
CA VAL A 90 -1.77 10.43 -10.75
C VAL A 90 -3.27 10.32 -10.66
N TRP A 91 -3.79 10.24 -9.44
CA TRP A 91 -5.20 10.08 -9.12
C TRP A 91 -5.73 11.36 -8.47
N ARG A 92 -6.90 11.83 -8.91
CA ARG A 92 -7.70 12.80 -8.19
C ARG A 92 -8.81 12.09 -7.44
N VAL A 93 -8.95 12.41 -6.15
CA VAL A 93 -10.04 11.97 -5.29
C VAL A 93 -10.51 13.18 -4.50
N GLY A 94 -11.78 13.54 -4.61
CA GLY A 94 -12.29 14.81 -4.08
C GLY A 94 -11.45 15.99 -4.57
N THR A 95 -10.86 16.74 -3.65
CA THR A 95 -9.94 17.87 -3.97
C THR A 95 -8.45 17.50 -3.88
N THR A 96 -8.15 16.26 -3.51
CA THR A 96 -6.79 15.76 -3.29
C THR A 96 -6.22 15.16 -4.58
N VAL A 97 -4.93 15.41 -4.83
CA VAL A 97 -4.18 14.75 -5.92
C VAL A 97 -3.12 13.85 -5.32
N LEU A 98 -3.10 12.60 -5.76
CA LEU A 98 -2.31 11.50 -5.22
C LEU A 98 -1.45 10.87 -6.33
N GLU A 99 -0.25 10.41 -6.01
CA GLU A 99 0.63 9.69 -6.94
C GLU A 99 0.95 8.28 -6.43
N VAL A 100 0.73 7.27 -7.27
CA VAL A 100 1.04 5.86 -6.97
C VAL A 100 2.54 5.66 -6.81
N CYS A 101 3.00 5.35 -5.59
CA CYS A 101 4.42 5.26 -5.27
C CYS A 101 5.00 3.84 -5.31
N GLY A 102 4.16 2.82 -5.14
CA GLY A 102 4.58 1.42 -5.10
C GLY A 102 3.83 0.59 -4.07
N PRO A 103 4.21 -0.69 -3.90
CA PRO A 103 3.42 -1.65 -3.15
C PRO A 103 3.62 -1.53 -1.64
N ARG A 104 2.63 -2.03 -0.90
CA ARG A 104 2.81 -2.38 0.51
C ARG A 104 3.60 -3.69 0.63
N ILE A 105 4.72 -3.64 1.36
CA ILE A 105 5.48 -4.83 1.73
C ILE A 105 4.93 -5.35 3.07
N PRO A 106 4.43 -6.59 3.15
CA PRO A 106 3.87 -7.14 4.38
C PRO A 106 4.95 -7.25 5.47
N CYS A 107 4.59 -6.94 6.71
CA CYS A 107 5.49 -6.90 7.86
C CYS A 107 5.00 -7.79 9.02
N ARG A 108 5.81 -7.92 10.08
CA ARG A 108 5.44 -8.71 11.27
C ARG A 108 4.16 -8.21 11.92
N THR A 109 3.92 -6.90 11.95
CA THR A 109 2.69 -6.35 12.51
C THR A 109 1.46 -6.82 11.74
N PHE A 110 1.55 -6.90 10.40
CA PHE A 110 0.47 -7.44 9.58
C PHE A 110 0.25 -8.94 9.80
N GLN A 111 1.33 -9.71 9.99
CA GLN A 111 1.26 -11.12 10.35
C GLN A 111 0.49 -11.34 11.64
N VAL A 112 0.80 -10.56 12.68
CA VAL A 112 0.16 -10.70 14.00
C VAL A 112 -1.28 -10.19 13.94
N TRP A 113 -1.52 -9.05 13.28
CA TRP A 113 -2.85 -8.45 13.16
C TRP A 113 -3.87 -9.36 12.47
N MET A 114 -3.47 -10.00 11.38
CA MET A 114 -4.38 -10.88 10.65
C MET A 114 -4.64 -12.20 11.37
N ASP A 115 -3.77 -12.58 12.30
CA ASP A 115 -3.87 -13.82 13.09
C ASP A 115 -4.08 -15.06 12.22
N GLU A 116 -3.40 -15.10 11.07
CA GLU A 116 -3.50 -16.18 10.09
C GLU A 116 -2.16 -16.91 9.95
N PRO A 117 -2.12 -18.26 10.01
CA PRO A 117 -0.89 -19.01 9.83
C PRO A 117 -0.16 -18.67 8.52
N GLN A 118 1.13 -18.33 8.64
CA GLN A 118 1.98 -17.96 7.51
C GLN A 118 1.42 -16.85 6.62
N TRP A 119 0.61 -15.95 7.19
CA TRP A 119 -0.06 -14.88 6.45
C TRP A 119 0.85 -14.09 5.52
N VAL A 120 2.03 -13.67 5.97
CA VAL A 120 2.98 -12.92 5.12
C VAL A 120 3.33 -13.70 3.85
N ARG A 121 3.55 -15.01 3.98
CA ARG A 121 3.85 -15.88 2.84
C ARG A 121 2.63 -16.04 1.92
N ARG A 122 1.44 -16.27 2.48
CA ARG A 122 0.18 -16.43 1.72
C ARG A 122 -0.16 -15.15 0.96
N PHE A 123 -0.16 -14.00 1.64
CA PHE A 123 -0.36 -12.68 1.02
C PHE A 123 0.66 -12.40 -0.10
N THR A 124 1.93 -12.77 0.13
CA THR A 124 2.99 -12.58 -0.87
C THR A 124 2.79 -13.43 -2.12
N ALA A 125 2.24 -14.65 -1.98
CA ALA A 125 1.94 -15.52 -3.11
C ALA A 125 0.84 -14.95 -4.01
N GLU A 126 -0.20 -14.35 -3.41
CA GLU A 126 -1.31 -13.72 -4.15
C GLU A 126 -0.86 -12.47 -4.93
N ALA A 127 0.17 -11.77 -4.47
CA ALA A 127 0.72 -10.57 -5.10
C ALA A 127 -0.33 -9.48 -5.40
N ARG A 128 -1.26 -9.30 -4.46
CA ARG A 128 -2.28 -8.22 -4.42
C ARG A 128 -1.95 -7.23 -3.29
N PRO A 129 -0.88 -6.44 -3.42
CA PRO A 129 -0.33 -5.67 -2.30
C PRO A 129 -1.13 -4.40 -1.97
N GLY A 130 -2.04 -3.95 -2.84
CA GLY A 130 -2.50 -2.56 -2.82
C GLY A 130 -1.35 -1.58 -3.06
N ALA A 131 -1.61 -0.28 -2.90
CA ALA A 131 -0.66 0.77 -3.28
C ALA A 131 -0.48 1.83 -2.20
N TYR A 132 0.76 2.21 -1.93
CA TYR A 132 1.06 3.46 -1.23
C TYR A 132 1.01 4.63 -2.21
N LEU A 133 0.38 5.71 -1.77
CA LEU A 133 0.24 6.95 -2.52
C LEU A 133 0.94 8.10 -1.79
N ARG A 134 1.58 8.98 -2.57
CA ARG A 134 2.08 10.29 -2.14
C ARG A 134 1.00 11.33 -2.37
N VAL A 135 0.85 12.26 -1.43
CA VAL A 135 0.01 13.45 -1.62
C VAL A 135 0.80 14.47 -2.44
N MET A 136 0.29 14.78 -3.64
CA MET A 136 0.83 15.78 -4.56
C MET A 136 0.18 17.14 -4.31
N ASN A 137 -1.14 17.14 -4.12
CA ASN A 137 -1.91 18.31 -3.69
C ASN A 137 -2.77 17.92 -2.49
N PRO A 138 -2.53 18.51 -1.30
CA PRO A 138 -3.40 18.36 -0.14
C PRO A 138 -4.84 18.79 -0.44
N GLY A 139 -5.79 18.27 0.31
CA GLY A 139 -7.19 18.58 0.12
C GLY A 139 -8.08 17.79 1.07
N VAL A 140 -9.30 17.55 0.62
CA VAL A 140 -10.33 16.81 1.33
C VAL A 140 -10.78 15.66 0.44
N ILE A 141 -10.99 14.50 1.06
CA ILE A 141 -11.68 13.36 0.47
C ILE A 141 -12.86 12.95 1.35
N GLU A 142 -13.91 12.42 0.75
CA GLU A 142 -15.06 11.85 1.43
C GLU A 142 -15.44 10.50 0.81
N ALA A 143 -16.04 9.62 1.62
CA ALA A 143 -16.59 8.37 1.10
C ALA A 143 -17.62 8.64 -0.01
N GLY A 144 -17.44 8.01 -1.16
CA GLY A 144 -18.26 8.24 -2.35
C GLY A 144 -17.59 9.12 -3.41
N ASP A 145 -16.49 9.80 -3.08
CA ASP A 145 -15.69 10.50 -4.09
C ASP A 145 -15.18 9.54 -5.17
N GLN A 146 -15.26 9.97 -6.42
CA GLN A 146 -14.71 9.21 -7.54
C GLN A 146 -13.19 9.27 -7.56
N VAL A 147 -12.57 8.14 -7.88
CA VAL A 147 -11.15 8.07 -8.22
C VAL A 147 -10.98 8.33 -9.71
N GLN A 148 -10.43 9.47 -10.07
CA GLN A 148 -10.15 9.85 -11.45
C GLN A 148 -8.65 9.71 -11.73
N ILE A 149 -8.28 8.92 -12.73
CA ILE A 149 -6.88 8.76 -13.14
C ILE A 149 -6.56 9.89 -14.14
N GLU A 150 -5.88 10.94 -13.67
CA GLU A 150 -5.55 12.11 -14.46
C GLU A 150 -4.33 11.88 -15.37
N HIS A 151 -3.41 11.02 -14.93
CA HIS A 151 -2.23 10.66 -15.68
C HIS A 151 -1.84 9.21 -15.44
N ARG A 152 -1.44 8.52 -16.51
CA ARG A 152 -0.89 7.17 -16.47
C ARG A 152 0.42 7.12 -17.26
N PRO A 153 1.55 6.74 -16.63
CA PRO A 153 2.80 6.49 -17.34
C PRO A 153 2.67 5.34 -18.34
N ASP A 154 3.47 5.39 -19.41
CA ASP A 154 3.46 4.42 -20.51
C ASP A 154 4.37 3.20 -20.29
N HIS A 155 5.17 3.19 -19.21
CA HIS A 155 6.15 2.12 -18.96
C HIS A 155 5.54 0.77 -18.56
N GLY A 156 4.23 0.69 -18.34
CA GLY A 156 3.49 -0.57 -18.15
C GLY A 156 3.82 -1.37 -16.87
N LEU A 157 4.69 -0.86 -16.00
CA LEU A 157 5.10 -1.56 -14.78
C LEU A 157 4.11 -1.25 -13.64
N THR A 158 3.42 -2.29 -13.20
CA THR A 158 2.38 -2.20 -12.19
C THR A 158 2.95 -2.23 -10.77
N VAL A 159 2.12 -1.85 -9.80
CA VAL A 159 2.41 -2.03 -8.38
C VAL A 159 2.69 -3.51 -8.04
N ALA A 160 1.95 -4.45 -8.62
CA ALA A 160 2.17 -5.88 -8.45
C ALA A 160 3.52 -6.35 -9.03
N ASP A 161 3.96 -5.80 -10.18
CA ASP A 161 5.27 -6.14 -10.76
C ASP A 161 6.42 -5.73 -9.84
N VAL A 162 6.33 -4.52 -9.28
CA VAL A 162 7.29 -4.04 -8.28
C VAL A 162 7.27 -4.91 -7.02
N PHE A 163 6.08 -5.34 -6.59
CA PHE A 163 5.94 -6.23 -5.44
C PHE A 163 6.62 -7.58 -5.67
N ARG A 164 6.36 -8.21 -6.82
CA ARG A 164 6.98 -9.49 -7.20
C ARG A 164 8.49 -9.35 -7.27
N ALA A 165 9.00 -8.30 -7.90
CA ALA A 165 10.44 -8.04 -7.96
C ALA A 165 11.10 -7.96 -6.58
N PHE A 166 10.39 -7.38 -5.62
CA PHE A 166 10.87 -7.19 -4.24
C PHE A 166 10.61 -8.40 -3.33
N THR A 167 9.95 -9.46 -3.79
CA THR A 167 9.57 -10.58 -2.94
C THR A 167 9.86 -11.92 -3.59
N THR A 168 9.17 -12.25 -4.68
CA THR A 168 9.09 -13.60 -5.25
C THR A 168 9.96 -13.80 -6.48
N ASP A 169 10.26 -12.74 -7.24
CA ASP A 169 11.00 -12.84 -8.50
C ASP A 169 12.14 -11.82 -8.57
N ARG A 170 13.31 -12.23 -8.07
CA ARG A 170 14.51 -11.38 -8.09
C ARG A 170 15.00 -11.04 -9.51
N SER A 171 14.62 -11.81 -10.54
CA SER A 171 15.09 -11.56 -11.91
C SER A 171 14.60 -10.20 -12.45
N GLN A 172 13.45 -9.73 -11.96
CA GLN A 172 12.86 -8.43 -12.33
C GLN A 172 13.60 -7.23 -11.73
N LEU A 173 14.44 -7.43 -10.70
CA LEU A 173 15.14 -6.31 -10.04
C LEU A 173 16.03 -5.54 -11.02
N ALA A 174 16.67 -6.23 -11.95
CA ALA A 174 17.57 -5.61 -12.93
C ALA A 174 16.80 -4.76 -13.97
N VAL A 175 15.56 -5.14 -14.28
CA VAL A 175 14.65 -4.36 -15.14
C VAL A 175 14.24 -3.08 -14.39
N LEU A 176 13.72 -3.22 -13.17
CA LEU A 176 13.31 -2.07 -12.35
C LEU A 176 14.46 -1.08 -12.10
N ALA A 177 15.67 -1.57 -11.80
CA ALA A 177 16.84 -0.74 -11.50
C ALA A 177 17.28 0.18 -12.65
N ARG A 178 16.91 -0.16 -13.90
CA ARG A 178 17.35 0.54 -15.12
C ARG A 178 16.21 1.26 -15.84
N HIS A 179 14.95 0.97 -15.53
CA HIS A 179 13.82 1.53 -16.26
C HIS A 179 13.65 3.05 -15.99
N PRO A 180 13.82 3.95 -16.99
CA PRO A 180 13.83 5.39 -16.76
C PRO A 180 12.49 5.94 -16.25
N GLY A 181 11.37 5.32 -16.64
CA GLY A 181 10.02 5.66 -16.18
C GLY A 181 9.71 5.29 -14.72
N ILE A 182 10.49 4.40 -14.09
CA ILE A 182 10.24 4.02 -12.69
C ILE A 182 10.79 5.10 -11.75
N PRO A 183 10.06 5.55 -10.71
CA PRO A 183 10.55 6.51 -9.74
C PRO A 183 11.93 6.16 -9.18
N GLN A 184 12.85 7.14 -9.11
CA GLN A 184 14.27 6.94 -8.76
C GLN A 184 14.46 6.10 -7.49
N ARG A 185 13.66 6.34 -6.45
CA ARG A 185 13.70 5.57 -5.20
C ARG A 185 13.53 4.07 -5.42
N LEU A 186 12.54 3.65 -6.23
CA LEU A 186 12.29 2.23 -6.49
C LEU A 186 13.44 1.61 -7.28
N ARG A 187 14.05 2.38 -8.20
CA ARG A 187 15.27 1.95 -8.88
C ARG A 187 16.42 1.75 -7.89
N ASP A 188 16.58 2.67 -6.94
CA ASP A 188 17.62 2.59 -5.91
C ASP A 188 17.36 1.45 -4.92
N ASP A 189 16.11 1.21 -4.54
CA ASP A 189 15.70 0.03 -3.75
C ASP A 189 16.03 -1.27 -4.49
N ALA A 190 15.74 -1.34 -5.80
CA ALA A 190 16.09 -2.47 -6.63
C ALA A 190 17.61 -2.69 -6.70
N ARG A 191 18.40 -1.64 -6.91
CA ARG A 191 19.88 -1.68 -6.91
C ARG A 191 20.44 -2.16 -5.58
N ARG A 192 19.94 -1.64 -4.45
CA ARG A 192 20.34 -2.09 -3.10
C ARG A 192 20.05 -3.57 -2.89
N ARG A 193 18.92 -4.08 -3.39
CA ARG A 193 18.56 -5.50 -3.28
C ARG A 193 19.42 -6.40 -4.15
N LEU A 194 19.84 -5.94 -5.33
CA LEU A 194 20.80 -6.63 -6.19
C LEU A 194 22.19 -6.74 -5.54
N ALA A 195 22.64 -5.68 -4.86
CA ALA A 195 23.96 -5.64 -4.22
C ALA A 195 24.09 -6.50 -2.94
N ARG A 196 22.99 -7.00 -2.39
CA ARG A 196 22.96 -7.87 -1.19
C ARG A 196 23.04 -9.37 -1.53
N SER A 197 23.36 -9.70 -2.78
CA SER A 197 23.49 -11.08 -3.28
C SER A 197 24.94 -11.49 -3.35
#